data_AF-A0A957FIM6-F1
#
_entry.id   AF-A0A957FIM6-F1
#
_cell.length_a   1.000
_cell.length_b   1.000
_cell.length_c   1.000
_cell.angle_alpha   90.00
_cell.angle_beta   90.00
_cell.angle_gamma   90.00
#
_symmetry.space_group_name_H-M   'P 1'
#
loop_
_entity.id
_entity.type
_entity.pdbx_description
1 polymer ?
#
loop_
_entity_poly.entity_id
_entity_poly.type
_entity_poly.pdbx_seq_one_letter_code
_entity_poly.pdbx_strand_id
1 'polypeptide(L)'
;MTHYAVITIPLNRPNVVAFLLPPSSKQKGASIHILAQRPTLAAEAAWINQLTQKPTIESLLAIDRPENHVVQTTTDRLVPVEFFTDDEFLTRSLGSWSPIFFGVAAVPEAGLSDPLLEHLTVLADYGRSIHHFGADPKLVTRRLANEVGASAAETAVFLQRLHQQRPTNALTPTVIANQIQTLYSHIAEETLLQTAVAGPIPKTILLDELMGWMVRQETA
;
A
#
# COMPACT_ATOMS: atom_id res chain seq x y z
N MET A 1 16.13 -1.16 -16.66
CA MET A 1 14.78 -0.69 -16.26
C MET A 1 14.10 -1.88 -15.63
N THR A 2 13.55 -1.76 -14.42
CA THR A 2 12.93 -2.90 -13.72
C THR A 2 11.65 -3.30 -14.45
N HIS A 3 11.55 -4.56 -14.86
CA HIS A 3 10.35 -5.12 -15.48
C HIS A 3 9.43 -5.69 -14.39
N TYR A 4 8.16 -5.30 -14.42
CA TYR A 4 7.15 -5.77 -13.48
C TYR A 4 6.14 -6.64 -14.22
N ALA A 5 5.74 -7.74 -13.58
CA ALA A 5 4.76 -8.66 -14.12
C ALA A 5 3.68 -8.99 -13.11
N VAL A 6 2.51 -9.35 -13.62
CA VAL A 6 1.50 -10.03 -12.81
C VAL A 6 1.96 -11.47 -12.62
N ILE A 7 2.00 -11.92 -11.38
CA ILE A 7 2.49 -13.24 -11.00
C ILE A 7 1.46 -14.00 -10.18
N THR A 8 1.52 -15.32 -10.26
CA THR A 8 0.77 -16.22 -9.39
C THR A 8 1.68 -17.29 -8.80
N ILE A 9 1.44 -17.63 -7.53
CA ILE A 9 2.17 -18.68 -6.81
C ILE A 9 1.14 -19.58 -6.12
N PRO A 10 1.04 -20.87 -6.48
CA PRO A 10 0.18 -21.83 -5.79
C PRO A 10 0.75 -22.16 -4.41
N LEU A 11 0.00 -21.81 -3.37
CA LEU A 11 0.49 -21.86 -1.99
C LEU A 11 0.39 -23.25 -1.35
N ASN A 12 -0.44 -24.15 -1.91
CA ASN A 12 -0.67 -25.50 -1.36
C ASN A 12 0.37 -26.54 -1.81
N ARG A 13 1.41 -26.14 -2.55
CA ARG A 13 2.43 -27.09 -3.01
C ARG A 13 3.23 -27.60 -1.81
N PRO A 14 3.53 -28.90 -1.68
CA PRO A 14 4.15 -29.46 -0.46
C PRO A 14 5.46 -28.77 -0.05
N ASN A 15 6.31 -28.42 -1.01
CA ASN A 15 7.56 -27.67 -0.77
C ASN A 15 7.30 -26.21 -0.32
N VAL A 16 6.26 -25.56 -0.85
CA VAL A 16 5.83 -24.22 -0.41
C VAL A 16 5.26 -24.25 0.99
N VAL A 17 4.40 -25.24 1.30
CA VAL A 17 3.85 -25.43 2.64
C VAL A 17 4.96 -25.68 3.67
N ALA A 18 5.90 -26.58 3.36
CA ALA A 18 7.05 -26.84 4.22
C ALA A 18 7.98 -25.62 4.37
N PHE A 19 8.00 -24.73 3.38
CA PHE A 19 8.73 -23.48 3.47
C PHE A 19 8.00 -22.43 4.31
N LEU A 20 6.69 -22.28 4.19
CA LEU A 20 5.91 -21.27 4.91
C LEU A 20 5.62 -21.67 6.37
N LEU A 21 5.49 -22.98 6.65
CA LEU A 21 5.13 -23.50 7.96
C LEU A 21 6.30 -24.19 8.68
N PRO A 22 6.41 -24.04 10.02
CA PRO A 22 5.67 -23.07 10.83
C PRO A 22 6.10 -21.62 10.50
N PRO A 23 5.22 -20.62 10.72
CA PRO A 23 5.58 -19.22 10.50
C PRO A 23 6.82 -18.87 11.34
N SER A 24 7.87 -18.38 10.68
CA SER A 24 9.07 -17.92 11.38
C SER A 24 8.89 -16.46 11.79
N SER A 25 9.40 -16.07 12.97
CA SER A 25 9.51 -14.67 13.35
C SER A 25 10.61 -13.92 12.56
N LYS A 26 11.56 -14.64 11.95
CA LYS A 26 12.60 -14.09 11.09
C LYS A 26 12.20 -14.23 9.63
N GLN A 27 12.33 -13.15 8.86
CA GLN A 27 12.13 -13.17 7.41
C GLN A 27 13.11 -14.13 6.73
N LYS A 28 12.66 -14.88 5.72
CA LYS A 28 13.48 -15.84 4.96
C LYS A 28 13.06 -15.93 3.48
N GLY A 29 13.93 -16.52 2.66
CA GLY A 29 13.71 -16.64 1.22
C GLY A 29 14.27 -15.48 0.42
N ALA A 30 13.90 -15.41 -0.84
CA ALA A 30 14.41 -14.41 -1.78
C ALA A 30 13.83 -13.02 -1.49
N SER A 31 14.68 -12.00 -1.58
CA SER A 31 14.22 -10.61 -1.63
C SER A 31 13.55 -10.34 -2.98
N ILE A 32 12.32 -9.84 -2.95
CA ILE A 32 11.59 -9.45 -4.16
C ILE A 32 11.03 -8.05 -4.00
N HIS A 33 10.81 -7.38 -5.14
CA HIS A 33 10.08 -6.11 -5.15
C HIS A 33 8.65 -6.37 -5.60
N ILE A 34 7.68 -5.86 -4.85
CA ILE A 34 6.25 -5.90 -5.20
C ILE A 34 5.68 -4.50 -5.32
N LEU A 35 4.56 -4.38 -6.04
CA LEU A 35 3.73 -3.19 -6.00
C LEU A 35 2.76 -3.31 -4.82
N ALA A 36 2.98 -2.52 -3.76
CA ALA A 36 2.09 -2.46 -2.61
C ALA A 36 0.79 -1.69 -2.93
N GLN A 37 -0.19 -1.81 -2.03
CA GLN A 37 -1.44 -1.06 -2.13
C GLN A 37 -1.27 0.43 -1.80
N ARG A 38 -0.24 0.79 -1.02
CA ARG A 38 0.01 2.16 -0.57
C ARG A 38 1.44 2.59 -0.90
N PRO A 39 1.68 3.90 -1.09
CA PRO A 39 3.02 4.41 -1.30
C PRO A 39 3.90 4.19 -0.06
N THR A 40 5.21 4.11 -0.27
CA THR A 40 6.17 4.04 0.83
C THR A 40 6.17 5.35 1.63
N LEU A 41 6.53 5.28 2.92
CA LEU A 41 6.63 6.47 3.77
C LEU A 41 7.60 7.52 3.20
N ALA A 42 8.70 7.06 2.60
CA ALA A 42 9.69 7.93 1.97
C ALA A 42 9.11 8.63 0.72
N ALA A 43 8.36 7.89 -0.11
CA ALA A 43 7.69 8.45 -1.27
C ALA A 43 6.60 9.45 -0.87
N GLU A 44 5.80 9.15 0.16
CA GLU A 44 4.81 10.10 0.69
C GLU A 44 5.45 11.39 1.21
N ALA A 45 6.54 11.29 1.97
CA ALA A 45 7.25 12.48 2.47
C ALA A 45 7.83 13.33 1.33
N ALA A 46 8.44 12.69 0.32
CA ALA A 46 8.95 13.38 -0.87
C ALA A 46 7.82 14.05 -1.67
N TRP A 47 6.69 13.37 -1.82
CA TRP A 47 5.50 13.90 -2.47
C TRP A 47 4.92 15.12 -1.75
N ILE A 48 4.78 15.08 -0.42
CA ILE A 48 4.32 16.24 0.36
C ILE A 48 5.26 17.44 0.17
N ASN A 49 6.58 17.22 0.18
CA ASN A 49 7.55 18.28 -0.07
C ASN A 49 7.41 18.88 -1.48
N GLN A 50 7.19 18.05 -2.50
CA GLN A 50 6.93 18.54 -3.84
C GLN A 50 5.59 19.31 -3.93
N LEU A 51 4.55 18.79 -3.28
CA LEU A 51 3.20 19.33 -3.33
C LEU A 51 3.13 20.73 -2.70
N THR A 52 3.88 20.96 -1.62
CA THR A 52 3.98 22.27 -0.96
C THR A 52 4.68 23.33 -1.81
N GLN A 53 5.65 22.93 -2.65
CA GLN A 53 6.35 23.84 -3.55
C GLN A 53 5.54 24.13 -4.83
N LYS A 54 4.77 23.14 -5.31
CA LYS A 54 3.99 23.25 -6.55
C LYS A 54 2.65 22.55 -6.39
N PRO A 55 1.62 23.21 -5.83
CA PRO A 55 0.33 22.59 -5.56
C PRO A 55 -0.55 22.54 -6.81
N THR A 56 -0.20 21.65 -7.73
CA THR A 56 -0.93 21.40 -8.98
C THR A 56 -1.62 20.05 -8.95
N ILE A 57 -2.60 19.84 -9.83
CA ILE A 57 -3.28 18.54 -9.96
C ILE A 57 -2.27 17.45 -10.34
N GLU A 58 -1.31 17.76 -11.20
CA GLU A 58 -0.23 16.86 -11.58
C GLU A 58 0.65 16.49 -10.37
N SER A 59 0.92 17.43 -9.46
CA SER A 59 1.64 17.14 -8.22
C SER A 59 0.81 16.29 -7.26
N LEU A 60 -0.51 16.51 -7.16
CA LEU A 60 -1.39 15.66 -6.35
C LEU A 60 -1.37 14.22 -6.85
N LEU A 61 -1.53 14.02 -8.15
CA LEU A 61 -1.54 12.70 -8.79
C LEU A 61 -0.17 12.03 -8.87
N ALA A 62 0.92 12.76 -8.61
CA ALA A 62 2.25 12.19 -8.64
C ALA A 62 2.46 11.09 -7.60
N ILE A 63 1.65 11.04 -6.52
CA ILE A 63 1.72 9.99 -5.50
C ILE A 63 1.27 8.62 -6.03
N ASP A 64 0.34 8.61 -6.99
CA ASP A 64 -0.22 7.38 -7.58
C ASP A 64 0.73 6.71 -8.57
N ARG A 65 1.86 7.35 -8.87
CA ARG A 65 2.87 6.76 -9.74
C ARG A 65 3.39 5.46 -9.12
N PRO A 66 3.39 4.34 -9.86
CA PRO A 66 3.68 3.04 -9.28
C PRO A 66 5.04 2.92 -8.62
N GLU A 67 6.06 3.66 -9.07
CA GLU A 67 7.38 3.69 -8.42
C GLU A 67 7.31 4.08 -6.93
N ASN A 68 6.31 4.85 -6.52
CA ASN A 68 6.13 5.25 -5.13
C ASN A 68 5.59 4.12 -4.25
N HIS A 69 4.99 3.09 -4.85
CA HIS A 69 4.35 1.95 -4.19
C HIS A 69 5.22 0.70 -4.22
N VAL A 70 6.41 0.77 -4.83
CA VAL A 70 7.33 -0.36 -4.88
C VAL A 70 7.94 -0.57 -3.50
N VAL A 71 7.74 -1.75 -2.92
CA VAL A 71 8.35 -2.17 -1.67
C VAL A 71 9.18 -3.42 -1.87
N GLN A 72 10.29 -3.52 -1.14
CA GLN A 72 11.04 -4.76 -1.03
C GLN A 72 10.44 -5.59 0.10
N THR A 73 10.21 -6.88 -0.16
CA THR A 73 9.77 -7.87 0.82
C THR A 73 10.51 -9.19 0.60
N THR A 74 10.26 -10.18 1.45
CA THR A 74 10.73 -11.55 1.26
C THR A 74 9.58 -12.46 0.82
N THR A 75 9.90 -13.52 0.10
CA THR A 75 8.91 -14.49 -0.42
C THR A 75 8.03 -15.09 0.70
N ASP A 76 8.59 -15.35 1.88
CA ASP A 76 7.85 -15.85 3.05
C ASP A 76 6.89 -14.82 3.68
N ARG A 77 6.89 -13.58 3.19
CA ARG A 77 6.02 -12.47 3.63
C ARG A 77 5.07 -11.99 2.54
N LEU A 78 4.95 -12.72 1.43
CA LEU A 78 3.96 -12.40 0.39
C LEU A 78 2.51 -12.60 0.86
N VAL A 79 2.31 -13.48 1.84
CA VAL A 79 1.03 -13.70 2.51
C VAL A 79 1.23 -13.34 3.98
N PRO A 80 0.33 -12.53 4.58
CA PRO A 80 0.39 -12.21 6.00
C PRO A 80 0.42 -13.46 6.87
N VAL A 81 1.24 -13.45 7.92
CA VAL A 81 1.53 -14.64 8.74
C VAL A 81 0.31 -15.11 9.53
N GLU A 82 -0.64 -14.20 9.77
CA GLU A 82 -1.92 -14.44 10.43
C GLU A 82 -2.77 -15.45 9.65
N PHE A 83 -2.69 -15.45 8.32
CA PHE A 83 -3.39 -16.45 7.49
C PHE A 83 -2.83 -17.87 7.69
N PHE A 84 -1.64 -18.02 8.24
CA PHE A 84 -1.06 -19.32 8.56
C PHE A 84 -1.44 -19.83 9.96
N THR A 85 -2.21 -19.06 10.74
CA THR A 85 -2.78 -19.51 12.02
C THR A 85 -4.04 -20.35 11.85
N ASP A 86 -4.66 -20.29 10.67
CA ASP A 86 -5.67 -21.25 10.24
C ASP A 86 -4.96 -22.48 9.66
N ASP A 87 -5.00 -23.60 10.41
CA ASP A 87 -4.34 -24.87 10.07
C ASP A 87 -4.71 -25.38 8.67
N GLU A 88 -5.86 -24.96 8.13
CA GLU A 88 -6.34 -25.38 6.83
C GLU A 88 -6.04 -24.37 5.72
N PHE A 89 -5.63 -23.12 5.96
CA PHE A 89 -5.53 -22.11 4.89
C PHE A 89 -4.70 -22.58 3.67
N LEU A 90 -3.56 -23.21 3.93
CA LEU A 90 -2.67 -23.74 2.90
C LEU A 90 -3.03 -25.16 2.42
N THR A 91 -3.78 -25.92 3.22
CA THR A 91 -3.98 -27.36 3.03
C THR A 91 -5.43 -27.73 2.70
N ARG A 92 -6.36 -26.78 2.81
CA ARG A 92 -7.80 -26.97 2.59
C ARG A 92 -8.05 -27.41 1.17
N SER A 93 -8.80 -28.48 1.05
CA SER A 93 -9.35 -28.91 -0.24
C SER A 93 -10.46 -27.95 -0.66
N LEU A 94 -10.17 -27.04 -1.61
CA LEU A 94 -11.14 -26.09 -2.15
C LEU A 94 -11.83 -26.63 -3.42
N GLY A 95 -12.12 -27.93 -3.48
CA GLY A 95 -12.86 -28.51 -4.62
C GLY A 95 -12.15 -28.33 -5.96
N SER A 96 -10.84 -28.62 -6.01
CA SER A 96 -9.92 -28.40 -7.15
C SER A 96 -9.34 -26.98 -7.30
N TRP A 97 -9.73 -26.04 -6.43
CA TRP A 97 -9.07 -24.74 -6.35
C TRP A 97 -7.85 -24.80 -5.45
N SER A 98 -6.83 -24.01 -5.77
CA SER A 98 -5.62 -23.83 -4.96
C SER A 98 -5.68 -22.46 -4.28
N PRO A 99 -5.30 -22.32 -3.00
CA PRO A 99 -4.89 -21.02 -2.49
C PRO A 99 -3.73 -20.50 -3.36
N ILE A 100 -3.82 -19.25 -3.81
CA ILE A 100 -2.81 -18.61 -4.65
C ILE A 100 -2.45 -17.25 -4.06
N PHE A 101 -1.16 -16.94 -4.05
CA PHE A 101 -0.74 -15.54 -4.02
C PHE A 101 -0.86 -14.99 -5.44
N PHE A 102 -1.46 -13.82 -5.59
CA PHE A 102 -1.63 -13.11 -6.85
C PHE A 102 -1.20 -11.65 -6.64
N GLY A 103 -0.28 -11.15 -7.44
CA GLY A 103 0.22 -9.79 -7.28
C GLY A 103 1.09 -9.31 -8.43
N VAL A 104 1.56 -8.07 -8.34
CA VAL A 104 2.53 -7.49 -9.27
C VAL A 104 3.90 -7.48 -8.60
N ALA A 105 4.88 -8.11 -9.23
CA ALA A 105 6.24 -8.20 -8.73
C ALA A 105 7.26 -7.88 -9.82
N ALA A 106 8.43 -7.39 -9.43
CA ALA A 106 9.59 -7.36 -10.30
C ALA A 106 9.97 -8.79 -10.66
N VAL A 107 10.12 -9.08 -11.96
CA VAL A 107 10.42 -10.44 -12.41
C VAL A 107 11.82 -10.82 -11.91
N PRO A 108 11.96 -11.89 -11.10
CA PRO A 108 13.28 -12.33 -10.69
C PRO A 108 14.04 -12.89 -11.90
N GLU A 109 15.21 -12.31 -12.18
CA GLU A 109 16.17 -12.84 -13.17
C GLU A 109 16.77 -14.15 -12.62
N ALA A 110 16.07 -15.27 -12.83
CA ALA A 110 16.45 -16.68 -12.67
C ALA A 110 17.60 -17.07 -11.68
N GLY A 111 17.27 -18.01 -10.77
CA GLY A 111 18.25 -18.81 -10.03
C GLY A 111 17.95 -18.90 -8.54
N LEU A 112 16.74 -19.32 -8.16
CA LEU A 112 16.30 -19.24 -6.77
C LEU A 112 15.93 -20.62 -6.27
N SER A 113 16.69 -21.13 -5.30
CA SER A 113 16.37 -22.29 -4.47
C SER A 113 15.18 -22.02 -3.53
N ASP A 114 14.32 -21.06 -3.88
CA ASP A 114 13.20 -20.59 -3.10
C ASP A 114 11.94 -21.36 -3.55
N PRO A 115 11.34 -22.17 -2.67
CA PRO A 115 10.20 -23.01 -3.04
C PRO A 115 8.99 -22.24 -3.59
N LEU A 116 8.79 -20.97 -3.21
CA LEU A 116 7.69 -20.17 -3.77
C LEU A 116 7.96 -19.79 -5.22
N LEU A 117 9.21 -19.49 -5.55
CA LEU A 117 9.58 -19.01 -6.88
C LEU A 117 9.70 -20.16 -7.89
N GLU A 118 9.91 -21.40 -7.43
CA GLU A 118 9.84 -22.61 -8.27
C GLU A 118 8.48 -22.77 -8.96
N HIS A 119 7.39 -22.33 -8.32
CA HIS A 119 6.03 -22.44 -8.85
C HIS A 119 5.47 -21.13 -9.40
N LEU A 120 6.33 -20.12 -9.53
CA LEU A 120 5.96 -18.81 -10.05
C LEU A 120 5.48 -18.93 -11.49
N THR A 121 4.25 -18.48 -11.74
CA THR A 121 3.74 -18.31 -13.10
C THR A 121 3.67 -16.82 -13.42
N VAL A 122 4.38 -16.41 -14.46
CA VAL A 122 4.32 -15.05 -15.00
C VAL A 122 3.15 -14.97 -15.98
N LEU A 123 2.18 -14.09 -15.72
CA LEU A 123 0.98 -13.96 -16.55
C LEU A 123 1.13 -12.91 -17.65
N ALA A 124 1.82 -11.78 -17.39
CA ALA A 124 2.11 -10.74 -18.37
C ALA A 124 3.12 -9.70 -17.86
N ASP A 125 3.92 -9.11 -18.77
CA ASP A 125 4.83 -7.99 -18.50
C ASP A 125 4.12 -6.63 -18.68
N TYR A 126 4.19 -5.78 -17.67
CA TYR A 126 3.50 -4.48 -17.61
C TYR A 126 4.43 -3.30 -17.35
N GLY A 127 5.76 -3.47 -17.38
CA GLY A 127 6.69 -2.38 -17.01
C GLY A 127 6.37 -1.03 -17.68
N ARG A 128 6.02 -1.03 -18.97
CA ARG A 128 5.60 0.19 -19.71
C ARG A 128 4.19 0.68 -19.38
N SER A 129 3.25 -0.24 -19.15
CA SER A 129 1.84 0.06 -18.90
C SER A 129 1.61 0.62 -17.50
N ILE A 130 2.41 0.19 -16.54
CA ILE A 130 2.42 0.69 -15.17
C ILE A 130 2.68 2.20 -15.16
N HIS A 131 3.55 2.73 -16.03
CA HIS A 131 3.75 4.19 -16.17
C HIS A 131 2.53 4.98 -16.62
N HIS A 132 1.52 4.32 -17.22
CA HIS A 132 0.29 4.95 -17.69
C HIS A 132 -0.90 4.70 -16.75
N PHE A 133 -0.68 4.00 -15.63
CA PHE A 133 -1.70 3.76 -14.62
C PHE A 133 -1.82 4.99 -13.71
N GLY A 134 -3.00 5.59 -13.64
CA GLY A 134 -3.25 6.78 -12.81
C GLY A 134 -4.56 7.48 -13.18
N ALA A 135 -5.03 8.37 -12.31
CA ALA A 135 -6.24 9.13 -12.57
C ALA A 135 -6.02 10.19 -13.67
N ASP A 136 -7.04 10.42 -14.51
CA ASP A 136 -7.00 11.50 -15.52
C ASP A 136 -6.99 12.87 -14.81
N PRO A 137 -5.96 13.72 -15.00
CA PRO A 137 -5.89 15.05 -14.40
C PRO A 137 -7.12 15.93 -14.66
N LYS A 138 -7.73 15.84 -15.85
CA LYS A 138 -8.92 16.62 -16.20
C LYS A 138 -10.14 16.16 -15.42
N LEU A 139 -10.29 14.85 -15.23
CA LEU A 139 -11.35 14.28 -14.42
C LEU A 139 -11.18 14.66 -12.94
N VAL A 140 -9.97 14.54 -12.42
CA VAL A 140 -9.64 14.88 -11.03
C VAL A 140 -9.87 16.37 -10.77
N THR A 141 -9.42 17.25 -11.66
CA THR A 141 -9.68 18.70 -11.55
C THR A 141 -11.16 19.00 -11.40
N ARG A 142 -12.01 18.35 -12.20
CA ARG A 142 -13.46 18.54 -12.17
C ARG A 142 -14.08 18.00 -10.88
N ARG A 143 -13.63 16.84 -10.40
CA ARG A 143 -14.20 16.15 -9.24
C ARG A 143 -13.71 16.73 -7.92
N LEU A 144 -12.47 17.23 -7.85
CA LEU A 144 -11.87 17.75 -6.62
C LEU A 144 -12.71 18.86 -5.99
N ALA A 145 -13.15 19.83 -6.79
CA ALA A 145 -14.01 20.91 -6.31
C ALA A 145 -15.39 20.39 -5.83
N ASN A 146 -15.95 19.38 -6.50
CA ASN A 146 -17.29 18.87 -6.20
C ASN A 146 -17.32 17.90 -5.00
N GLU A 147 -16.26 17.11 -4.81
CA GLU A 147 -16.22 16.02 -3.82
C GLU A 147 -15.44 16.40 -2.57
N VAL A 148 -14.43 17.26 -2.72
CA VAL A 148 -13.60 17.74 -1.61
C VAL A 148 -14.00 19.16 -1.19
N GLY A 149 -14.63 19.92 -2.10
CA GLY A 149 -14.98 21.32 -1.83
C GLY A 149 -13.77 22.26 -1.82
N ALA A 150 -12.67 21.86 -2.47
CA ALA A 150 -11.37 22.53 -2.38
C ALA A 150 -10.65 22.57 -3.73
N SER A 151 -9.83 23.60 -3.94
CA SER A 151 -8.85 23.68 -5.01
C SER A 151 -7.63 22.79 -4.72
N ALA A 152 -6.80 22.54 -5.74
CA ALA A 152 -5.55 21.78 -5.57
C ALA A 152 -4.60 22.40 -4.51
N ALA A 153 -4.58 23.74 -4.42
CA ALA A 153 -3.79 24.47 -3.43
C ALA A 153 -4.31 24.25 -2.00
N GLU A 154 -5.62 24.31 -1.80
CA GLU A 154 -6.23 24.05 -0.50
C GLU A 154 -6.06 22.57 -0.10
N THR A 155 -6.27 21.64 -1.03
CA THR A 155 -6.01 20.21 -0.82
C THR A 155 -4.56 19.95 -0.41
N ALA A 156 -3.59 20.60 -1.05
CA ALA A 156 -2.18 20.51 -0.68
C ALA A 156 -1.93 20.95 0.77
N VAL A 157 -2.54 22.07 1.20
CA VAL A 157 -2.45 22.55 2.59
C VAL A 157 -3.05 21.55 3.57
N PHE A 158 -4.21 20.97 3.24
CA PHE A 158 -4.83 19.95 4.10
C PHE A 158 -3.95 18.70 4.25
N LEU A 159 -3.41 18.17 3.14
CA LEU A 159 -2.53 17.00 3.13
C LEU A 159 -1.22 17.27 3.89
N GLN A 160 -0.63 18.45 3.71
CA GLN A 160 0.58 18.85 4.46
C GLN A 160 0.31 18.88 5.96
N ARG A 161 -0.79 19.52 6.39
CA ARG A 161 -1.16 19.60 7.82
C ARG A 161 -1.35 18.23 8.43
N LEU A 162 -2.05 17.36 7.72
CA LEU A 162 -2.31 16.00 8.15
C LEU A 162 -1.02 15.18 8.23
N HIS A 163 -0.10 15.35 7.27
CA HIS A 163 1.24 14.75 7.32
C HIS A 163 2.06 15.24 8.53
N GLN A 164 2.01 16.53 8.86
CA GLN A 164 2.71 17.12 10.02
C GLN A 164 2.18 16.62 11.36
N GLN A 165 0.90 16.21 11.41
CA GLN A 165 0.29 15.65 12.62
C GLN A 165 0.59 14.18 12.83
N ARG A 166 1.21 13.51 11.84
CA ARG A 166 1.57 12.10 11.98
C ARG A 166 2.61 11.91 13.09
N PRO A 167 2.51 10.82 13.85
CA PRO A 167 3.56 10.44 14.79
C PRO A 167 4.92 10.34 14.09
N THR A 168 5.93 11.01 14.62
CA THR A 168 7.32 10.97 14.11
C THR A 168 8.13 9.79 14.65
N ASN A 169 7.56 9.04 15.61
CA ASN A 169 8.16 7.84 16.19
C ASN A 169 7.98 6.62 15.27
N ALA A 170 8.72 5.54 15.55
CA ALA A 170 8.53 4.26 14.85
C ALA A 170 7.04 3.86 14.87
N LEU A 171 6.52 3.43 13.71
CA LEU A 171 5.14 2.99 13.53
C LEU A 171 4.90 1.65 14.23
N THR A 172 4.83 1.67 15.55
CA THR A 172 4.48 0.47 16.33
C THR A 172 2.98 0.20 16.21
N PRO A 173 2.53 -1.05 16.42
CA PRO A 173 1.10 -1.39 16.38
C PRO A 173 0.24 -0.50 17.29
N THR A 174 0.76 -0.14 18.47
CA THR A 174 0.07 0.77 19.41
C THR A 174 -0.05 2.19 18.86
N VAL A 175 1.01 2.72 18.22
CA VAL A 175 0.98 4.06 17.61
C VAL A 175 -0.03 4.10 16.45
N ILE A 176 -0.03 3.05 15.60
CA ILE A 176 -0.97 2.91 14.49
C ILE A 176 -2.42 2.85 15.02
N ALA A 177 -2.69 1.98 16.00
CA ALA A 177 -4.03 1.81 16.57
C ALA A 177 -4.56 3.11 17.20
N ASN A 178 -3.71 3.85 17.93
CA ASN A 178 -4.08 5.14 18.50
C ASN A 178 -4.44 6.16 17.41
N GLN A 179 -3.66 6.22 16.34
CA GLN A 179 -3.91 7.15 15.23
C GLN A 179 -5.22 6.82 14.49
N ILE A 180 -5.51 5.54 14.28
CA ILE A 180 -6.78 5.07 13.72
C ILE A 180 -7.94 5.53 14.60
N GLN A 181 -7.84 5.31 15.91
CA GLN A 181 -8.89 5.73 16.85
C GLN A 181 -9.09 7.24 16.84
N THR A 182 -8.01 8.03 16.83
CA THR A 182 -8.08 9.50 16.75
C THR A 182 -8.78 9.96 15.48
N LEU A 183 -8.37 9.45 14.31
CA LEU A 183 -9.01 9.80 13.04
C LEU A 183 -10.48 9.38 12.99
N TYR A 184 -10.81 8.18 13.48
CA TYR A 184 -12.18 7.69 13.55
C TYR A 184 -13.06 8.60 14.41
N SER A 185 -12.60 8.98 15.61
CA SER A 185 -13.33 9.91 16.48
C SER A 185 -13.56 11.27 15.80
N HIS A 186 -12.54 11.85 15.17
CA HIS A 186 -12.69 13.12 14.43
C HIS A 186 -13.69 13.02 13.28
N ILE A 187 -13.72 11.89 12.56
CA ILE A 187 -14.67 11.66 11.45
C ILE A 187 -16.09 11.44 11.98
N ALA A 188 -16.25 10.69 13.07
CA ALA A 188 -17.54 10.31 13.65
C ALA A 188 -18.22 11.46 14.37
N GLU A 189 -17.46 12.28 15.10
CA GLU A 189 -17.96 13.41 15.88
C GLU A 189 -18.07 14.71 15.06
N GLU A 190 -17.66 14.66 13.78
CA GLU A 190 -17.51 15.85 12.92
C GLU A 190 -16.66 16.96 13.55
N THR A 191 -15.81 16.61 14.51
CA THR A 191 -14.82 17.50 15.13
C THR A 191 -13.67 17.63 14.16
N LEU A 192 -13.84 18.52 13.20
CA LEU A 192 -12.84 18.76 12.17
C LEU A 192 -11.51 19.13 12.84
N LEU A 193 -10.39 18.60 12.36
CA LEU A 193 -9.05 19.02 12.75
C LEU A 193 -8.88 20.51 12.35
N GLN A 194 -9.32 21.39 13.23
CA GLN A 194 -9.28 22.84 13.07
C GLN A 194 -7.99 23.37 13.69
N THR A 195 -7.35 24.27 12.97
CA THR A 195 -6.32 25.16 13.51
C THR A 195 -6.72 26.58 13.15
N ALA A 196 -6.39 27.56 14.00
CA ALA A 196 -6.84 28.96 13.86
C ALA A 196 -6.51 29.65 12.51
N VAL A 197 -5.70 29.03 11.65
CA VAL A 197 -5.11 29.63 10.42
C VAL A 197 -5.72 29.07 9.13
N ALA A 198 -6.43 27.93 9.17
CA ALA A 198 -6.97 27.29 7.97
C ALA A 198 -8.31 26.60 8.27
N GLY A 199 -9.16 26.51 7.23
CA GLY A 199 -10.44 25.81 7.31
C GLY A 199 -10.30 24.33 7.73
N PRO A 200 -11.42 23.70 8.09
CA PRO A 200 -11.43 22.30 8.48
C PRO A 200 -10.91 21.39 7.37
N ILE A 201 -10.18 20.33 7.73
CA ILE A 201 -9.77 19.30 6.76
C ILE A 201 -11.04 18.55 6.30
N PRO A 202 -11.31 18.47 4.98
CA PRO A 202 -12.47 17.76 4.44
C PRO A 202 -12.52 16.30 4.88
N LYS A 203 -13.73 15.82 5.19
CA LYS A 203 -13.98 14.43 5.63
C LYS A 203 -13.42 13.38 4.66
N THR A 204 -13.47 13.64 3.36
CA THR A 204 -12.92 12.76 2.32
C THR A 204 -11.41 12.55 2.46
N ILE A 205 -10.65 13.59 2.82
CA ILE A 205 -9.21 13.51 3.07
C ILE A 205 -8.93 12.74 4.36
N LEU A 206 -9.72 12.97 5.41
CA LEU A 206 -9.59 12.23 6.68
C LEU A 206 -9.88 10.73 6.51
N LEU A 207 -10.87 10.39 5.67
CA LEU A 207 -11.20 9.00 5.36
C LEU A 207 -10.06 8.30 4.60
N ASP A 208 -9.45 8.96 3.60
CA ASP A 208 -8.30 8.37 2.91
C ASP A 208 -7.11 8.16 3.86
N GLU A 209 -6.83 9.12 4.75
CA GLU A 209 -5.80 8.96 5.77
C GLU A 209 -6.09 7.79 6.72
N LEU A 210 -7.33 7.67 7.21
CA LEU A 210 -7.76 6.55 8.04
C LEU A 210 -7.50 5.22 7.34
N MET A 211 -7.92 5.10 6.08
CA MET A 211 -7.67 3.92 5.26
C MET A 211 -6.16 3.66 5.07
N GLY A 212 -5.33 4.71 4.98
CA GLY A 212 -3.87 4.59 4.95
C GLY A 212 -3.30 3.99 6.23
N TRP A 213 -3.80 4.39 7.40
CA TRP A 213 -3.38 3.82 8.68
C TRP A 213 -3.87 2.38 8.90
N MET A 214 -5.08 2.04 8.44
CA MET A 214 -5.60 0.67 8.51
C MET A 214 -4.74 -0.30 7.70
N VAL A 215 -4.36 0.05 6.47
CA VAL A 215 -3.45 -0.79 5.67
C VAL A 215 -2.10 -0.98 6.37
N ARG A 216 -1.58 0.06 7.02
CA ARG A 216 -0.32 -0.05 7.79
C ARG A 216 -0.45 -0.99 8.98
N GLN A 217 -1.62 -1.03 9.63
CA GLN A 217 -1.89 -1.96 10.72
C GLN A 217 -1.88 -3.42 10.24
N GLU A 218 -2.40 -3.70 9.04
CA GLU A 218 -2.38 -5.04 8.46
C GLU A 218 -0.97 -5.53 8.09
N THR A 219 -0.01 -4.60 7.92
CA THR A 219 1.36 -4.89 7.50
C THR A 219 2.41 -4.79 8.62
N ALA A 220 2.04 -4.37 9.84
CA ALA A 220 2.94 -4.08 10.97
C ALA A 220 2.93 -5.18 12.03
#